data_AF-A0A832M9G9-F1
#
_entry.id   AF-A0A832M9G9-F1
#
_cell.length_a   1.000
_cell.length_b   1.000
_cell.length_c   1.000
_cell.angle_alpha   90.00
_cell.angle_beta   90.00
_cell.angle_gamma   90.00
#
_symmetry.space_group_name_H-M   'P 1'
#
loop_
_entity.id
_entity.type
_entity.pdbx_description
1 polymer ?
#
loop_
_entity_poly.entity_id
_entity_poly.type
_entity_poly.pdbx_seq_one_letter_code
_entity_poly.pdbx_strand_id
1 'polypeptide(L)'
;MARLLHLLALPCSEGLFMSAVPMQHINARTKRRTPPKRRELPPGTIELSLFAPTITHASVMGDFSDWGDRKMTKYADGTWRLTFNVPDGDYEYKFRVRTKSWFYKPGQWVTITDPMATRISSENGNGILRVRGGRAVVDEYRWRHDHVLLPPNNQLIIYELHVADFTGGEEDPHERGQFKHVTTRLDYLADLGVNCLELLPIKEFPGDYSWGYTPQYLFAPESAYGPTEDLKRLIDEAHARGMRVILDGVYNHGHTDHPLAQIDHDYWFHHQPKDINQSWGPQYNYEHYDADFDVWPARKFITENIAYWVREYHIDGIRYDAAKQIDNWDSLRMMRETAVTAAGNKAFINVAEHLPEDPNLCGPLESGRPMDAVWHDTFFWRIANDAIAHGQVDLGAIKACLNPLARGFADCAQVVNYVSNHDHHRLLPHMAKAQGVFDDAAFARAKLAGTVLLTAVGIPMIFMGEEFGEYKEKTHHAAKIDWSLLKNQRNQELLTHYKKLVALRKSVTALQQNHLEFFHENTAANVLAYRRSAEGRDVVVVANFGGGHHDHYHISGWPGDGQWLDVLAASTFGVGGGGAVLQLAPHQARVFVRPG
;
A
#
# COMPACT_ATOMS: atom_id res chain seq x y z
N MET A 1 -3.73 22.82 -53.68
CA MET A 1 -2.37 22.24 -53.76
C MET A 1 -2.09 21.55 -52.43
N ALA A 2 -2.57 20.34 -52.14
CA ALA A 2 -2.39 19.03 -52.79
C ALA A 2 -0.94 18.50 -52.68
N ARG A 3 -0.75 17.54 -51.75
CA ARG A 3 0.22 16.41 -51.65
C ARG A 3 0.06 15.88 -50.21
N LEU A 4 -0.76 14.88 -49.88
CA LEU A 4 -0.87 13.48 -50.33
C LEU A 4 0.46 12.72 -50.36
N LEU A 5 0.67 11.89 -49.33
CA LEU A 5 1.40 10.62 -49.40
C LEU A 5 0.80 9.67 -48.34
N HIS A 6 0.03 8.72 -48.86
CA HIS A 6 -0.47 7.53 -48.19
C HIS A 6 0.64 6.46 -48.22
N LEU A 7 0.88 5.76 -47.11
CA LEU A 7 1.47 4.41 -47.13
C LEU A 7 1.10 3.64 -45.85
N LEU A 8 0.07 2.82 -46.01
CA LEU A 8 -0.10 1.45 -45.51
C LEU A 8 0.14 1.17 -44.01
N ALA A 9 -0.98 1.06 -43.30
CA ALA A 9 -1.09 0.27 -42.08
C ALA A 9 -0.97 -1.23 -42.42
N LEU A 10 -0.02 -1.92 -41.80
CA LEU A 10 0.04 -3.37 -41.68
C LEU A 10 -0.07 -3.75 -40.20
N PRO A 11 -0.70 -4.89 -39.86
CA PRO A 11 -0.99 -5.27 -38.48
C PRO A 11 0.26 -5.79 -37.79
N CYS A 12 0.57 -5.24 -36.61
CA CYS A 12 1.67 -5.73 -35.77
C CYS A 12 1.22 -7.03 -35.09
N SER A 13 1.60 -8.16 -35.67
CA SER A 13 1.57 -9.49 -35.07
C SER A 13 2.68 -9.63 -34.02
N GLU A 14 2.35 -10.31 -32.92
CA GLU A 14 3.21 -11.04 -31.96
C GLU A 14 4.71 -10.67 -31.89
N GLY A 15 5.16 -10.14 -30.75
CA GLY A 15 6.58 -9.91 -30.52
C GLY A 15 6.97 -9.61 -29.08
N LEU A 16 7.43 -10.65 -28.37
CA LEU A 16 8.40 -10.67 -27.27
C LEU A 16 8.42 -9.52 -26.25
N PHE A 17 7.86 -9.78 -25.06
CA PHE A 17 8.13 -9.02 -23.84
C PHE A 17 9.59 -9.23 -23.39
N MET A 18 10.35 -8.13 -23.37
CA MET A 18 11.74 -8.10 -22.89
C MET A 18 11.77 -7.94 -21.36
N SER A 19 12.41 -8.88 -20.66
CA SER A 19 12.62 -8.82 -19.21
C SER A 19 14.03 -8.31 -18.84
N ALA A 20 14.06 -7.32 -17.96
CA ALA A 20 15.07 -6.97 -16.95
C ALA A 20 16.57 -7.19 -17.26
N VAL A 21 17.30 -6.08 -17.36
CA VAL A 21 18.77 -5.99 -17.29
C VAL A 21 19.19 -5.99 -15.80
N PRO A 22 20.24 -6.73 -15.38
CA PRO A 22 20.82 -6.53 -14.06
C PRO A 22 21.68 -5.24 -14.07
N MET A 23 21.37 -4.27 -13.20
CA MET A 23 22.19 -3.08 -13.00
C MET A 23 23.47 -3.42 -12.23
N GLN A 24 24.60 -2.97 -12.77
CA GLN A 24 25.94 -3.11 -12.21
C GLN A 24 26.29 -1.89 -11.35
N HIS A 25 26.93 -2.14 -10.21
CA HIS A 25 27.73 -1.12 -9.52
C HIS A 25 28.85 -0.62 -10.44
N ILE A 26 29.01 0.71 -10.49
CA ILE A 26 30.12 1.39 -11.15
C ILE A 26 31.41 1.03 -10.41
N ASN A 27 32.12 0.01 -10.91
CA ASN A 27 33.55 -0.16 -10.68
C ASN A 27 34.21 -0.55 -12.00
N ALA A 28 35.14 0.28 -12.46
CA ALA A 28 35.80 0.13 -13.74
C ALA A 28 36.69 -1.12 -13.75
N ARG A 29 36.17 -2.22 -14.33
CA ARG A 29 36.86 -3.36 -15.00
C ARG A 29 36.12 -4.68 -14.78
N THR A 30 34.94 -4.85 -15.36
CA THR A 30 34.36 -6.19 -15.59
C THR A 30 33.77 -6.27 -17.00
N LYS A 31 34.16 -7.32 -17.74
CA LYS A 31 33.69 -7.58 -19.10
C LYS A 31 32.17 -7.70 -19.10
N ARG A 32 31.49 -6.92 -19.95
CA ARG A 32 30.03 -7.02 -20.20
C ARG A 32 29.67 -8.47 -20.49
N ARG A 33 29.04 -9.16 -19.53
CA ARG A 33 28.36 -10.43 -19.78
C ARG A 33 26.97 -10.11 -20.32
N THR A 34 26.70 -10.55 -21.54
CA THR A 34 25.35 -10.56 -22.12
C THR A 34 24.42 -11.33 -21.18
N PRO A 35 23.21 -10.84 -20.87
CA PRO A 35 22.27 -11.61 -20.06
C PRO A 35 22.04 -12.98 -20.71
N PRO A 36 21.99 -14.07 -19.93
CA PRO A 36 21.74 -15.39 -20.49
C PRO A 36 20.39 -15.37 -21.21
N LYS A 37 20.39 -15.72 -22.51
CA LYS A 37 19.15 -15.96 -23.24
C LYS A 37 18.35 -17.01 -22.46
N ARG A 38 17.10 -16.70 -22.11
CA ARG A 38 16.17 -17.68 -21.54
C ARG A 38 16.13 -18.88 -22.49
N ARG A 39 16.34 -20.08 -21.95
CA ARG A 39 16.29 -21.31 -22.73
C ARG A 39 14.85 -21.48 -23.22
N GLU A 40 14.62 -21.37 -24.52
CA GLU A 40 13.31 -21.72 -25.10
C GLU A 40 13.13 -23.23 -24.93
N LEU A 41 12.11 -23.61 -24.16
CA LEU A 41 11.71 -25.00 -24.01
C LEU A 41 10.85 -25.40 -25.22
N PRO A 42 10.92 -26.66 -25.68
CA PRO A 42 9.98 -27.16 -26.68
C PRO A 42 8.53 -26.95 -26.23
N PRO A 43 7.58 -26.75 -27.17
CA PRO A 43 6.16 -26.66 -26.83
C PRO A 43 5.71 -27.87 -26.00
N GLY A 44 5.00 -27.63 -24.88
CA GLY A 44 4.53 -28.67 -23.96
C GLY A 44 5.56 -29.13 -22.93
N THR A 45 6.80 -28.61 -22.96
CA THR A 45 7.80 -28.85 -21.92
C THR A 45 7.75 -27.75 -20.87
N ILE A 46 7.52 -28.15 -19.62
CA ILE A 46 7.55 -27.29 -18.43
C ILE A 46 8.85 -27.49 -17.68
N GLU A 47 9.37 -26.41 -17.09
CA GLU A 47 10.50 -26.43 -16.16
C GLU A 47 10.06 -25.96 -14.78
N LEU A 48 10.31 -26.78 -13.77
CA LEU A 48 10.27 -26.37 -12.37
C LEU A 48 11.69 -26.08 -11.91
N SER A 49 11.88 -24.94 -11.24
CA SER A 49 13.18 -24.44 -10.80
C SER A 49 13.16 -24.09 -9.32
N LEU A 50 14.26 -24.40 -8.62
CA LEU A 50 14.46 -24.02 -7.22
C LEU A 50 15.88 -23.50 -7.03
N PHE A 51 16.03 -22.21 -6.71
CA PHE A 51 17.33 -21.66 -6.33
C PHE A 51 17.66 -22.07 -4.89
N ALA A 52 18.55 -23.05 -4.77
CA ALA A 52 19.00 -23.58 -3.48
C ALA A 52 20.47 -24.02 -3.64
N PRO A 53 21.40 -23.06 -3.73
CA PRO A 53 22.79 -23.32 -4.07
C PRO A 53 23.52 -24.09 -2.98
N THR A 54 23.07 -24.01 -1.73
CA THR A 54 23.79 -24.61 -0.60
C THR A 54 23.51 -26.10 -0.41
N ILE A 55 22.33 -26.59 -0.84
CA ILE A 55 21.92 -27.99 -0.67
C ILE A 55 22.58 -28.91 -1.70
N THR A 56 22.54 -30.22 -1.41
CA THR A 56 23.19 -31.26 -2.23
C THR A 56 22.21 -32.16 -2.97
N HIS A 57 20.92 -32.13 -2.63
CA HIS A 57 19.88 -32.97 -3.22
C HIS A 57 18.55 -32.24 -3.24
N ALA A 58 17.87 -32.28 -4.39
CA ALA A 58 16.49 -31.87 -4.55
C ALA A 58 15.73 -32.83 -5.47
N SER A 59 14.47 -33.08 -5.16
CA SER A 59 13.47 -33.69 -6.02
C SER A 59 12.19 -32.85 -6.00
N VAL A 60 11.30 -33.12 -6.95
CA VAL A 60 9.94 -32.60 -6.96
C VAL A 60 8.97 -33.76 -7.04
N MET A 61 7.84 -33.64 -6.36
CA MET A 61 6.75 -34.59 -6.35
C MET A 61 5.43 -33.84 -6.57
N GLY A 62 4.46 -34.47 -7.23
CA GLY A 62 3.16 -33.87 -7.46
C GLY A 62 2.27 -34.77 -8.32
N ASP A 63 1.14 -34.24 -8.77
CA ASP A 63 0.16 -34.99 -9.54
C ASP A 63 0.75 -35.60 -10.83
N PHE A 64 1.67 -34.89 -11.48
CA PHE A 64 2.35 -35.36 -12.70
C PHE A 64 3.31 -36.55 -12.47
N SER A 65 3.48 -37.00 -11.23
CA SER A 65 4.33 -38.14 -10.87
C SER A 65 3.65 -39.11 -9.90
N ASP A 66 2.32 -39.03 -9.75
CA ASP A 66 1.56 -39.75 -8.71
C ASP A 66 2.20 -39.58 -7.32
N TRP A 67 2.65 -38.35 -7.04
CA TRP A 67 3.38 -37.99 -5.81
C TRP A 67 4.69 -38.78 -5.58
N GLY A 68 5.25 -39.42 -6.62
CA GLY A 68 6.58 -40.02 -6.61
C GLY A 68 7.70 -39.00 -6.82
N ASP A 69 8.85 -39.23 -6.18
CA ASP A 69 10.03 -38.35 -6.27
C ASP A 69 10.64 -38.32 -7.67
N ARG A 70 10.74 -37.13 -8.27
CA ARG A 70 11.49 -36.87 -9.50
C ARG A 70 12.73 -36.05 -9.19
N LYS A 71 13.90 -36.68 -9.32
CA LYS A 71 15.20 -36.06 -9.05
C LYS A 71 15.44 -34.83 -9.94
N MET A 72 15.85 -33.72 -9.33
CA MET A 72 16.24 -32.50 -10.05
C MET A 72 17.75 -32.50 -10.35
N THR A 73 18.16 -31.74 -11.36
CA THR A 73 19.57 -31.50 -11.69
C THR A 73 20.00 -30.14 -11.19
N LYS A 74 21.09 -30.08 -10.42
CA LYS A 74 21.73 -28.82 -10.00
C LYS A 74 22.60 -28.28 -11.13
N TYR A 75 22.43 -27.02 -11.47
CA TYR A 75 23.23 -26.32 -12.47
C TYR A 75 24.28 -25.42 -11.82
N ALA A 76 25.23 -24.95 -12.63
CA ALA A 76 26.36 -24.12 -12.18
C ALA A 76 25.94 -22.76 -11.59
N ASP A 77 24.71 -22.32 -11.86
CA ASP A 77 24.12 -21.11 -11.29
C ASP A 77 23.40 -21.35 -9.95
N GLY A 78 23.57 -22.53 -9.35
CA GLY A 78 23.00 -22.85 -8.04
C GLY A 78 21.52 -23.25 -8.08
N THR A 79 20.90 -23.22 -9.26
CA THR A 79 19.49 -23.55 -9.45
C THR A 79 19.32 -25.04 -9.76
N TRP A 80 18.39 -25.67 -9.07
CA TRP A 80 17.91 -27.01 -9.36
C TRP A 80 16.79 -26.94 -10.39
N ARG A 81 16.84 -27.75 -11.44
CA ARG A 81 15.80 -27.77 -12.48
C ARG A 81 15.33 -29.18 -12.80
N LEU A 82 14.04 -29.32 -13.08
CA LEU A 82 13.44 -30.49 -13.72
C LEU A 82 12.63 -30.03 -14.92
N THR A 83 12.89 -30.63 -16.09
CA THR A 83 12.06 -30.44 -17.29
C THR A 83 11.22 -31.69 -17.53
N PHE A 84 9.95 -31.51 -17.87
CA PHE A 84 9.04 -32.60 -18.18
C PHE A 84 7.88 -32.14 -19.05
N ASN A 85 7.23 -33.09 -19.71
CA ASN A 85 6.01 -32.82 -20.45
C ASN A 85 4.81 -33.14 -19.59
N VAL A 86 3.80 -32.28 -19.67
CA VAL A 86 2.52 -32.43 -18.97
C VAL A 86 1.45 -31.76 -19.85
N PRO A 87 0.22 -32.32 -19.95
CA PRO A 87 -0.85 -31.66 -20.69
C PRO A 87 -1.28 -30.35 -19.99
N ASP A 88 -2.13 -29.59 -20.67
CA ASP A 88 -2.80 -28.45 -20.03
C ASP A 88 -3.65 -28.95 -18.85
N GLY A 89 -3.55 -28.25 -17.73
CA GLY A 89 -4.17 -28.64 -16.48
C GLY A 89 -3.62 -27.85 -15.29
N ASP A 90 -4.17 -28.12 -14.12
CA ASP A 90 -3.69 -27.59 -12.85
C ASP A 90 -3.14 -28.79 -12.04
N TYR A 91 -1.92 -28.66 -11.53
CA TYR A 91 -1.19 -29.74 -10.87
C TYR A 91 -0.67 -29.28 -9.52
N GLU A 92 -1.02 -29.98 -8.46
CA GLU A 92 -0.42 -29.77 -7.15
C GLU A 92 0.98 -30.39 -7.10
N TYR A 93 1.91 -29.68 -6.45
CA TYR A 93 3.29 -30.13 -6.30
C TYR A 93 3.96 -29.58 -5.03
N LYS A 94 5.02 -30.27 -4.61
CA LYS A 94 5.97 -29.82 -3.59
C LYS A 94 7.39 -30.21 -3.98
N PHE A 95 8.37 -29.46 -3.48
CA PHE A 95 9.77 -29.85 -3.53
C PHE A 95 10.14 -30.71 -2.32
N ARG A 96 11.14 -31.56 -2.50
CA ARG A 96 11.77 -32.30 -1.41
C ARG A 96 13.26 -32.05 -1.46
N VAL A 97 13.85 -31.65 -0.34
CA VAL A 97 15.26 -31.25 -0.27
C VAL A 97 15.95 -31.88 0.92
N ARG A 98 17.26 -32.08 0.82
CA ARG A 98 18.09 -32.31 2.01
C ARG A 98 18.43 -30.96 2.63
N THR A 99 17.73 -30.63 3.71
CA THR A 99 17.85 -29.35 4.41
C THR A 99 19.25 -29.13 4.99
N LYS A 100 19.62 -27.85 5.09
CA LYS A 100 20.76 -27.35 5.85
C LYS A 100 20.35 -26.54 7.08
N SER A 101 19.06 -26.32 7.31
CA SER A 101 18.58 -25.54 8.44
C SER A 101 18.90 -26.23 9.77
N TRP A 102 19.41 -25.44 10.72
CA TRP A 102 19.97 -25.91 11.99
C TRP A 102 18.95 -26.56 12.92
N PHE A 103 17.65 -26.29 12.74
CA PHE A 103 16.57 -26.89 13.53
C PHE A 103 16.12 -28.27 13.03
N TYR A 104 16.68 -28.76 11.92
CA TYR A 104 16.50 -30.14 11.47
C TYR A 104 17.75 -30.98 11.71
N LYS A 105 17.62 -32.31 11.62
CA LYS A 105 18.80 -33.19 11.63
C LYS A 105 19.63 -32.91 10.37
N PRO A 106 20.98 -32.89 10.45
CA PRO A 106 21.83 -32.64 9.30
C PRO A 106 21.51 -33.57 8.12
N GLY A 107 21.19 -32.97 6.95
CA GLY A 107 20.87 -33.71 5.73
C GLY A 107 19.52 -34.43 5.74
N GLN A 108 18.64 -34.13 6.69
CA GLN A 108 17.27 -34.63 6.73
C GLN A 108 16.52 -34.25 5.45
N TRP A 109 15.72 -35.18 4.92
CA TRP A 109 14.77 -34.87 3.88
C TRP A 109 13.59 -34.10 4.47
N VAL A 110 13.30 -32.93 3.90
CA VAL A 110 12.11 -32.12 4.21
C VAL A 110 11.33 -31.89 2.93
N THR A 111 10.01 -31.84 3.06
CA THR A 111 9.11 -31.49 1.97
C THR A 111 8.69 -30.04 2.17
N ILE A 112 8.89 -29.22 1.14
CA ILE A 112 8.63 -27.78 1.16
C ILE A 112 7.77 -27.39 -0.02
N THR A 113 6.88 -26.43 0.20
CA THR A 113 6.18 -25.75 -0.88
C THR A 113 7.15 -24.84 -1.62
N ASP A 114 6.91 -24.61 -2.91
CA ASP A 114 7.73 -23.73 -3.74
C ASP A 114 7.77 -22.31 -3.14
N PRO A 115 8.96 -21.76 -2.81
CA PRO A 115 9.10 -20.37 -2.37
C PRO A 115 8.56 -19.34 -3.36
N MET A 116 8.46 -19.71 -4.65
CA MET A 116 7.97 -18.88 -5.74
C MET A 116 6.64 -19.39 -6.31
N ALA A 117 5.91 -20.28 -5.61
CA ALA A 117 4.57 -20.66 -6.02
C ALA A 117 3.68 -19.43 -6.14
N THR A 118 2.98 -19.33 -7.27
CA THR A 118 2.07 -18.22 -7.59
C THR A 118 0.64 -18.48 -7.13
N ARG A 119 0.37 -19.72 -6.70
CA ARG A 119 -0.91 -20.20 -6.16
C ARG A 119 -0.64 -21.29 -5.14
N ILE A 120 -1.42 -21.28 -4.06
CA ILE A 120 -1.36 -22.24 -2.97
C ILE A 120 -2.73 -22.91 -2.85
N SER A 121 -2.73 -24.22 -2.62
CA SER A 121 -3.94 -24.98 -2.33
C SER A 121 -4.36 -24.74 -0.89
N SER A 122 -5.53 -24.14 -0.69
CA SER A 122 -6.08 -23.82 0.64
C SER A 122 -6.35 -25.07 1.49
N GLU A 123 -6.47 -26.25 0.87
CA GLU A 123 -6.76 -27.51 1.57
C GLU A 123 -5.51 -28.12 2.23
N ASN A 124 -4.33 -27.98 1.61
CA ASN A 124 -3.16 -28.78 1.98
C ASN A 124 -1.81 -28.03 1.86
N GLY A 125 -1.82 -26.76 1.46
CA GLY A 125 -0.65 -25.90 1.33
C GLY A 125 0.31 -26.31 0.19
N ASN A 126 -0.14 -27.10 -0.77
CA ASN A 126 0.63 -27.45 -1.96
C ASN A 126 0.74 -26.26 -2.92
N GLY A 127 1.86 -26.17 -3.66
CA GLY A 127 1.96 -25.23 -4.77
C GLY A 127 1.12 -25.74 -5.93
N ILE A 128 0.49 -24.83 -6.68
CA ILE A 128 -0.31 -25.19 -7.86
C ILE A 128 0.40 -24.70 -9.12
N LEU A 129 0.82 -25.63 -9.96
CA LEU A 129 1.34 -25.38 -11.30
C LEU A 129 0.18 -25.39 -12.29
N ARG A 130 -0.12 -24.25 -12.89
CA ARG A 130 -1.11 -24.15 -13.97
C ARG A 130 -0.45 -24.12 -15.33
N VAL A 131 -0.88 -25.01 -16.22
CA VAL A 131 -0.37 -25.15 -17.58
C VAL A 131 -1.47 -24.86 -18.59
N ARG A 132 -1.23 -23.90 -19.49
CA ARG A 132 -2.12 -23.52 -20.58
C ARG A 132 -1.31 -23.29 -21.85
N GLY A 133 -1.76 -23.84 -22.98
CA GLY A 133 -1.03 -23.76 -24.25
C GLY A 133 0.38 -24.31 -24.15
N GLY A 134 0.61 -25.32 -23.29
CA GLY A 134 1.93 -25.90 -23.04
C GLY A 134 2.92 -24.99 -22.32
N ARG A 135 2.45 -23.96 -21.59
CA ARG A 135 3.27 -23.04 -20.79
C ARG A 135 2.74 -22.92 -19.36
N ALA A 136 3.64 -22.74 -18.40
CA ALA A 136 3.25 -22.36 -17.05
C ALA A 136 2.72 -20.92 -17.05
N VAL A 137 1.53 -20.70 -16.49
CA VAL A 137 0.87 -19.39 -16.38
C VAL A 137 0.34 -19.21 -14.97
N VAL A 138 0.22 -17.96 -14.50
CA VAL A 138 -0.47 -17.66 -13.23
C VAL A 138 -1.97 -17.87 -13.41
N ASP A 139 -2.51 -17.29 -14.49
CA ASP A 139 -3.89 -17.42 -14.95
C ASP A 139 -4.01 -16.96 -16.41
N GLU A 140 -5.24 -16.86 -16.90
CA GLU A 140 -5.58 -16.46 -18.28
C GLU A 140 -6.23 -15.07 -18.33
N TYR A 141 -6.14 -14.26 -17.27
CA TYR A 141 -6.74 -12.93 -17.20
C TYR A 141 -6.13 -12.00 -18.23
N ARG A 142 -6.98 -11.19 -18.88
CA ARG A 142 -6.56 -10.18 -19.85
C ARG A 142 -6.94 -8.80 -19.35
N TRP A 143 -5.93 -7.98 -19.07
CA TRP A 143 -6.09 -6.59 -18.66
C TRP A 143 -6.84 -5.77 -19.70
N ARG A 144 -7.74 -4.90 -19.23
CA ARG A 144 -8.61 -4.09 -20.09
C ARG A 144 -8.31 -2.59 -19.95
N HIS A 145 -7.80 -2.16 -18.79
CA HIS A 145 -7.76 -0.76 -18.41
C HIS A 145 -6.36 -0.17 -18.21
N ASP A 146 -5.29 -0.85 -18.66
CA ASP A 146 -3.90 -0.34 -18.61
C ASP A 146 -3.68 0.99 -19.35
N HIS A 147 -4.60 1.35 -20.25
CA HIS A 147 -4.57 2.60 -21.00
C HIS A 147 -5.10 3.80 -20.19
N VAL A 148 -5.74 3.57 -19.04
CA VAL A 148 -6.29 4.64 -18.21
C VAL A 148 -5.15 5.35 -17.47
N LEU A 149 -5.10 6.68 -17.60
CA LEU A 149 -4.13 7.49 -16.88
C LEU A 149 -4.52 7.58 -15.39
N LEU A 150 -3.56 7.28 -14.53
CA LEU A 150 -3.73 7.29 -13.07
C LEU A 150 -3.13 8.56 -12.44
N PRO A 151 -3.67 9.02 -11.30
CA PRO A 151 -3.25 10.28 -10.68
C PRO A 151 -1.79 10.26 -10.19
N PRO A 152 -1.06 11.39 -10.29
CA PRO A 152 0.27 11.55 -9.71
C PRO A 152 0.21 11.55 -8.17
N ASN A 153 1.38 11.37 -7.53
CA ASN A 153 1.47 11.15 -6.07
C ASN A 153 0.84 12.30 -5.24
N ASN A 154 1.01 13.56 -5.65
CA ASN A 154 0.46 14.71 -4.92
C ASN A 154 -1.08 14.86 -5.00
N GLN A 155 -1.73 14.08 -5.87
CA GLN A 155 -3.19 14.06 -6.04
C GLN A 155 -3.85 12.87 -5.34
N LEU A 156 -3.07 11.99 -4.71
CA LEU A 156 -3.62 10.80 -4.07
C LEU A 156 -4.49 11.15 -2.86
N ILE A 157 -5.55 10.37 -2.70
CA ILE A 157 -6.40 10.25 -1.53
C ILE A 157 -6.55 8.74 -1.33
N ILE A 158 -5.80 8.22 -0.36
CA ILE A 158 -5.67 6.79 -0.11
C ILE A 158 -6.85 6.31 0.74
N TYR A 159 -7.40 5.15 0.41
CA TYR A 159 -8.36 4.43 1.22
C TYR A 159 -7.77 3.07 1.61
N GLU A 160 -7.39 2.94 2.87
CA GLU A 160 -6.78 1.72 3.42
C GLU A 160 -7.88 0.74 3.85
N LEU A 161 -7.78 -0.52 3.41
CA LEU A 161 -8.77 -1.55 3.74
C LEU A 161 -8.16 -2.94 3.92
N HIS A 162 -8.83 -3.75 4.74
CA HIS A 162 -8.60 -5.19 4.87
C HIS A 162 -9.65 -5.94 4.04
N VAL A 163 -9.22 -6.82 3.14
CA VAL A 163 -10.13 -7.50 2.19
C VAL A 163 -11.21 -8.30 2.90
N ALA A 164 -10.86 -9.02 3.97
CA ALA A 164 -11.79 -9.89 4.68
C ALA A 164 -12.84 -9.10 5.49
N ASP A 165 -12.43 -7.98 6.10
CA ASP A 165 -13.31 -7.18 6.96
C ASP A 165 -14.05 -6.07 6.22
N PHE A 166 -13.61 -5.67 5.02
CA PHE A 166 -14.22 -4.53 4.34
C PHE A 166 -15.66 -4.82 3.90
N THR A 167 -15.93 -5.96 3.24
CA THR A 167 -17.27 -6.22 2.69
C THR A 167 -17.51 -7.68 2.29
N GLY A 168 -18.77 -8.09 2.20
CA GLY A 168 -19.23 -9.39 1.70
C GLY A 168 -19.30 -10.50 2.76
N GLY A 169 -19.68 -11.70 2.32
CA GLY A 169 -19.63 -12.95 3.10
C GLY A 169 -20.93 -13.40 3.76
N GLU A 170 -22.09 -12.75 3.53
CA GLU A 170 -23.38 -13.29 4.00
C GLU A 170 -23.78 -14.61 3.30
N GLU A 171 -23.20 -14.88 2.13
CA GLU A 171 -23.38 -16.13 1.35
C GLU A 171 -22.18 -17.08 1.45
N ASP A 172 -21.11 -16.71 2.18
CA ASP A 172 -19.91 -17.54 2.37
C ASP A 172 -20.07 -18.38 3.66
N PRO A 173 -19.74 -19.68 3.68
CA PRO A 173 -19.75 -20.48 4.90
C PRO A 173 -18.85 -19.92 6.01
N HIS A 174 -17.91 -19.04 5.66
CA HIS A 174 -17.12 -18.23 6.58
C HIS A 174 -17.55 -16.77 6.41
N GLU A 175 -17.90 -16.09 7.50
CA GLU A 175 -18.28 -14.67 7.48
C GLU A 175 -17.06 -13.77 7.14
N ARG A 176 -16.52 -13.82 5.92
CA ARG A 176 -15.40 -12.97 5.46
C ARG A 176 -15.55 -12.49 4.01
N GLY A 177 -14.91 -11.36 3.72
CA GLY A 177 -14.78 -10.77 2.40
C GLY A 177 -13.75 -11.44 1.52
N GLN A 178 -13.83 -11.18 0.21
CA GLN A 178 -12.99 -11.72 -0.86
C GLN A 178 -12.75 -10.60 -1.88
N PHE A 179 -11.78 -10.76 -2.80
CA PHE A 179 -11.46 -9.73 -3.81
C PHE A 179 -12.68 -9.32 -4.66
N LYS A 180 -13.52 -10.29 -5.05
CA LYS A 180 -14.77 -10.03 -5.77
C LYS A 180 -15.73 -9.14 -4.98
N HIS A 181 -15.79 -9.28 -3.65
CA HIS A 181 -16.66 -8.48 -2.80
C HIS A 181 -16.16 -7.03 -2.74
N VAL A 182 -14.85 -6.81 -2.58
CA VAL A 182 -14.25 -5.47 -2.66
C VAL A 182 -14.55 -4.82 -4.02
N THR A 183 -14.47 -5.60 -5.10
CA THR A 183 -14.79 -5.13 -6.46
C THR A 183 -16.21 -4.54 -6.56
N THR A 184 -17.21 -5.15 -5.90
CA THR A 184 -18.59 -4.62 -5.88
C THR A 184 -18.75 -3.29 -5.15
N ARG A 185 -17.76 -2.88 -4.35
CA ARG A 185 -17.76 -1.61 -3.60
C ARG A 185 -16.93 -0.51 -4.25
N LEU A 186 -16.29 -0.77 -5.39
CA LEU A 186 -15.51 0.25 -6.09
C LEU A 186 -16.35 1.48 -6.48
N ASP A 187 -17.64 1.31 -6.80
CA ASP A 187 -18.53 2.43 -7.10
C ASP A 187 -18.81 3.29 -5.86
N TYR A 188 -18.91 2.69 -4.68
CA TYR A 188 -19.00 3.43 -3.41
C TYR A 188 -17.73 4.25 -3.16
N LEU A 189 -16.55 3.65 -3.38
CA LEU A 189 -15.27 4.34 -3.22
C LEU A 189 -15.09 5.46 -4.25
N ALA A 190 -15.58 5.26 -5.47
CA ALA A 190 -15.55 6.27 -6.53
C ALA A 190 -16.46 7.45 -6.20
N ASP A 191 -17.64 7.18 -5.63
CA ASP A 191 -18.61 8.18 -5.16
C ASP A 191 -18.13 8.91 -3.88
N LEU A 192 -17.38 8.23 -3.00
CA LEU A 192 -16.63 8.89 -1.93
C LEU A 192 -15.57 9.84 -2.50
N GLY A 193 -15.01 9.48 -3.66
CA GLY A 193 -14.09 10.29 -4.45
C GLY A 193 -12.62 9.93 -4.24
N VAL A 194 -12.30 8.94 -3.41
CA VAL A 194 -10.93 8.42 -3.24
C VAL A 194 -10.40 7.89 -4.58
N ASN A 195 -9.08 7.95 -4.77
CA ASN A 195 -8.44 7.61 -6.05
C ASN A 195 -7.23 6.68 -5.87
N CYS A 196 -7.08 6.09 -4.69
CA CYS A 196 -6.05 5.11 -4.41
C CYS A 196 -6.57 4.15 -3.34
N LEU A 197 -6.46 2.85 -3.58
CA LEU A 197 -6.70 1.81 -2.59
C LEU A 197 -5.35 1.40 -2.01
N GLU A 198 -5.28 1.25 -0.69
CA GLU A 198 -4.17 0.55 -0.03
C GLU A 198 -4.74 -0.72 0.57
N LEU A 199 -4.33 -1.87 0.03
CA LEU A 199 -4.74 -3.16 0.54
C LEU A 199 -3.76 -3.57 1.63
N LEU A 200 -4.28 -3.87 2.83
CA LEU A 200 -3.54 -4.63 3.83
C LEU A 200 -2.96 -5.91 3.21
N PRO A 201 -1.90 -6.52 3.78
CA PRO A 201 -1.17 -7.59 3.13
C PRO A 201 -2.08 -8.71 2.60
N ILE A 202 -1.96 -8.97 1.30
CA ILE A 202 -2.76 -9.94 0.54
C ILE A 202 -1.95 -11.16 0.10
N LYS A 203 -0.71 -11.30 0.56
CA LYS A 203 0.14 -12.45 0.24
C LYS A 203 -0.27 -13.63 1.11
N GLU A 204 -0.16 -14.85 0.59
CA GLU A 204 -0.61 -16.05 1.29
C GLU A 204 0.03 -16.19 2.68
N PHE A 205 -0.82 -16.39 3.67
CA PHE A 205 -0.45 -16.59 5.08
C PHE A 205 -1.10 -17.87 5.63
N PRO A 206 -0.64 -18.37 6.80
CA PRO A 206 -1.25 -19.54 7.42
C PRO A 206 -2.68 -19.28 7.91
N GLY A 207 -3.58 -20.22 7.64
CA GLY A 207 -4.98 -20.12 8.04
C GLY A 207 -5.81 -19.40 7.00
N ASP A 208 -7.01 -18.98 7.38
CA ASP A 208 -8.01 -18.46 6.46
C ASP A 208 -8.52 -17.06 6.87
N TYR A 209 -7.93 -16.51 7.94
CA TYR A 209 -8.11 -15.14 8.39
C TYR A 209 -6.85 -14.65 9.13
N SER A 210 -6.30 -13.53 8.66
CA SER A 210 -5.21 -12.78 9.28
C SER A 210 -5.23 -11.36 8.72
N TRP A 211 -4.56 -10.43 9.39
CA TRP A 211 -4.20 -9.14 8.77
C TRP A 211 -3.09 -9.27 7.73
N GLY A 212 -2.44 -10.44 7.65
CA GLY A 212 -1.50 -10.82 6.59
C GLY A 212 -0.05 -10.40 6.81
N TYR A 213 0.27 -9.81 7.97
CA TYR A 213 1.63 -9.34 8.31
C TYR A 213 2.67 -10.44 8.54
N THR A 214 2.28 -11.72 8.47
CA THR A 214 3.17 -12.89 8.59
C THR A 214 3.10 -13.77 7.35
N PRO A 215 3.47 -13.25 6.15
CA PRO A 215 3.31 -14.00 4.91
C PRO A 215 4.21 -15.24 4.89
N GLN A 216 3.67 -16.34 4.36
CA GLN A 216 4.39 -17.58 4.16
C GLN A 216 4.84 -17.76 2.70
N TYR A 217 4.02 -17.34 1.73
CA TYR A 217 4.32 -17.50 0.30
C TYR A 217 4.15 -16.18 -0.45
N LEU A 218 5.26 -15.47 -0.66
CA LEU A 218 5.22 -14.07 -1.10
C LEU A 218 4.71 -13.86 -2.54
N PHE A 219 4.70 -14.89 -3.38
CA PHE A 219 4.32 -14.82 -4.80
C PHE A 219 2.86 -15.24 -5.07
N ALA A 220 2.17 -15.74 -4.06
CA ALA A 220 0.77 -16.11 -4.15
C ALA A 220 -0.10 -15.07 -3.43
N PRO A 221 -1.20 -14.61 -4.05
CA PRO A 221 -2.25 -13.93 -3.30
C PRO A 221 -2.95 -14.93 -2.38
N GLU A 222 -3.49 -14.44 -1.28
CA GLU A 222 -4.20 -15.20 -0.26
C GLU A 222 -5.36 -16.00 -0.85
N SER A 223 -5.25 -17.32 -0.81
CA SER A 223 -6.19 -18.26 -1.38
C SER A 223 -7.60 -18.12 -0.78
N ALA A 224 -7.71 -17.75 0.51
CA ALA A 224 -8.99 -17.49 1.17
C ALA A 224 -9.71 -16.23 0.63
N TYR A 225 -9.01 -15.32 -0.06
CA TYR A 225 -9.60 -14.13 -0.69
C TYR A 225 -10.07 -14.37 -2.12
N GLY A 226 -9.86 -15.57 -2.66
CA GLY A 226 -10.33 -15.99 -3.98
C GLY A 226 -9.19 -16.22 -4.99
N PRO A 227 -9.55 -16.54 -6.24
CA PRO A 227 -8.59 -16.86 -7.29
C PRO A 227 -7.78 -15.62 -7.73
N THR A 228 -6.61 -15.85 -8.35
CA THR A 228 -5.71 -14.79 -8.84
C THR A 228 -6.41 -13.86 -9.83
N GLU A 229 -7.34 -14.40 -10.64
CA GLU A 229 -8.17 -13.67 -11.58
C GLU A 229 -9.07 -12.62 -10.91
N ASP A 230 -9.53 -12.86 -9.68
CA ASP A 230 -10.39 -11.92 -8.95
C ASP A 230 -9.59 -10.74 -8.40
N LEU A 231 -8.34 -10.96 -7.97
CA LEU A 231 -7.43 -9.86 -7.62
C LEU A 231 -7.09 -9.01 -8.85
N LYS A 232 -6.76 -9.64 -9.97
CA LYS A 232 -6.51 -8.90 -11.24
C LYS A 232 -7.73 -8.12 -11.67
N ARG A 233 -8.93 -8.69 -11.55
CA ARG A 233 -10.19 -7.99 -11.82
C ARG A 233 -10.40 -6.80 -10.89
N LEU A 234 -10.14 -6.95 -9.59
CA LEU A 234 -10.25 -5.85 -8.63
C LEU A 234 -9.34 -4.68 -9.03
N ILE A 235 -8.09 -4.96 -9.39
CA ILE A 235 -7.12 -3.94 -9.79
C ILE A 235 -7.51 -3.30 -11.13
N ASP A 236 -7.89 -4.10 -12.13
CA ASP A 236 -8.29 -3.63 -13.47
C ASP A 236 -9.56 -2.76 -13.40
N GLU A 237 -10.53 -3.12 -12.56
CA GLU A 237 -11.76 -2.33 -12.32
C GLU A 237 -11.50 -1.07 -11.48
N ALA A 238 -10.50 -1.09 -10.59
CA ALA A 238 -10.02 0.11 -9.91
C ALA A 238 -9.36 1.07 -10.91
N HIS A 239 -8.50 0.56 -11.80
CA HIS A 239 -7.90 1.35 -12.89
C HIS A 239 -8.95 1.95 -13.81
N ALA A 240 -10.01 1.21 -14.15
CA ALA A 240 -11.14 1.71 -14.93
C ALA A 240 -11.79 2.97 -14.33
N ARG A 241 -11.73 3.11 -12.99
CA ARG A 241 -12.27 4.24 -12.21
C ARG A 241 -11.22 5.31 -11.89
N GLY A 242 -10.02 5.21 -12.48
CA GLY A 242 -8.92 6.13 -12.23
C GLY A 242 -8.32 5.98 -10.83
N MET A 243 -8.47 4.81 -10.20
CA MET A 243 -7.91 4.52 -8.89
C MET A 243 -6.62 3.73 -9.00
N ARG A 244 -5.61 4.11 -8.21
CA ARG A 244 -4.39 3.31 -8.00
C ARG A 244 -4.63 2.22 -6.97
N VAL A 245 -3.81 1.17 -6.99
CA VAL A 245 -3.78 0.10 -5.98
C VAL A 245 -2.37 -0.06 -5.42
N ILE A 246 -2.21 0.27 -4.15
CA ILE A 246 -1.01 0.06 -3.34
C ILE A 246 -1.16 -1.27 -2.62
N LEU A 247 -0.10 -2.08 -2.63
CA LEU A 247 -0.01 -3.25 -1.76
C LEU A 247 0.82 -2.95 -0.52
N ASP A 248 0.34 -3.38 0.63
CA ASP A 248 1.18 -3.44 1.81
C ASP A 248 2.14 -4.63 1.71
N GLY A 249 3.43 -4.33 1.80
CA GLY A 249 4.56 -5.19 1.48
C GLY A 249 5.37 -5.50 2.72
N VAL A 250 5.21 -6.72 3.23
CA VAL A 250 6.03 -7.25 4.32
C VAL A 250 7.33 -7.83 3.76
N TYR A 251 8.42 -7.09 3.96
CA TYR A 251 9.76 -7.48 3.50
C TYR A 251 10.79 -7.51 4.63
N ASN A 252 10.38 -7.28 5.88
CA ASN A 252 11.28 -7.33 7.02
C ASN A 252 11.44 -8.77 7.58
N HIS A 253 10.40 -9.60 7.51
CA HIS A 253 10.41 -11.00 7.95
C HIS A 253 9.48 -11.88 7.09
N GLY A 254 9.51 -13.19 7.33
CA GLY A 254 8.51 -14.14 6.85
C GLY A 254 7.96 -15.02 7.98
N HIS A 255 6.98 -15.88 7.68
CA HIS A 255 6.47 -16.85 8.66
C HIS A 255 7.54 -17.83 9.14
N THR A 256 7.41 -18.39 10.35
CA THR A 256 8.35 -19.39 10.91
C THR A 256 8.51 -20.62 10.01
N ASP A 257 7.42 -21.04 9.37
CA ASP A 257 7.41 -22.16 8.41
C ASP A 257 7.68 -21.72 6.97
N HIS A 258 8.32 -20.57 6.75
CA HIS A 258 8.68 -20.10 5.41
C HIS A 258 9.57 -21.15 4.69
N PRO A 259 9.28 -21.50 3.42
CA PRO A 259 9.98 -22.60 2.74
C PRO A 259 11.50 -22.38 2.61
N LEU A 260 11.94 -21.14 2.38
CA LEU A 260 13.38 -20.80 2.39
C LEU A 260 14.05 -21.07 3.75
N ALA A 261 13.34 -20.81 4.86
CA ALA A 261 13.85 -21.07 6.21
C ALA A 261 14.00 -22.58 6.45
N GLN A 262 13.15 -23.40 5.84
CA GLN A 262 13.23 -24.86 5.89
C GLN A 262 14.31 -25.46 4.98
N ILE A 263 14.73 -24.76 3.91
CA ILE A 263 15.82 -25.19 3.01
C ILE A 263 17.18 -24.98 3.67
N ASP A 264 17.48 -23.72 4.02
CA ASP A 264 18.75 -23.31 4.61
C ASP A 264 18.57 -21.95 5.30
N HIS A 265 18.17 -21.98 6.58
CA HIS A 265 17.78 -20.79 7.33
C HIS A 265 18.78 -19.63 7.22
N ASP A 266 20.05 -19.88 7.54
CA ASP A 266 21.05 -18.82 7.69
C ASP A 266 21.57 -18.29 6.34
N TYR A 267 21.23 -18.97 5.23
CA TYR A 267 21.49 -18.48 3.88
C TYR A 267 20.53 -17.35 3.47
N TRP A 268 19.32 -17.32 4.04
CA TRP A 268 18.24 -16.40 3.67
C TRP A 268 17.88 -15.42 4.79
N PHE A 269 18.04 -15.83 6.04
CA PHE A 269 17.60 -15.13 7.23
C PHE A 269 18.76 -14.98 8.23
N HIS A 270 18.64 -14.03 9.16
CA HIS A 270 19.60 -13.94 10.26
C HIS A 270 19.40 -15.11 11.21
N HIS A 271 20.49 -15.71 11.71
CA HIS A 271 20.44 -16.82 12.66
C HIS A 271 19.57 -16.50 13.90
N GLN A 272 19.66 -15.25 14.36
CA GLN A 272 18.77 -14.66 15.35
C GLN A 272 18.32 -13.28 14.84
N PRO A 273 17.11 -12.83 15.18
CA PRO A 273 16.66 -11.50 14.82
C PRO A 273 17.61 -10.44 15.41
N LYS A 274 17.78 -9.32 14.70
CA LYS A 274 18.59 -8.18 15.16
C LYS A 274 18.04 -7.57 16.46
N ASP A 275 16.71 -7.55 16.61
CA ASP A 275 16.01 -7.17 17.84
C ASP A 275 14.98 -8.24 18.21
N ILE A 276 15.22 -8.95 19.31
CA ILE A 276 14.34 -10.01 19.79
C ILE A 276 12.97 -9.49 20.23
N ASN A 277 12.87 -8.22 20.63
CA ASN A 277 11.60 -7.61 21.08
C ASN A 277 10.73 -7.13 19.91
N GLN A 278 11.29 -7.09 18.69
CA GLN A 278 10.62 -6.68 17.47
C GLN A 278 10.78 -7.76 16.39
N SER A 279 10.52 -9.00 16.78
CA SER A 279 10.63 -10.18 15.93
C SER A 279 9.28 -10.88 15.80
N TRP A 280 8.79 -10.99 14.56
CA TRP A 280 7.52 -11.66 14.22
C TRP A 280 7.72 -12.94 13.39
N GLY A 281 8.99 -13.31 13.17
CA GLY A 281 9.39 -14.49 12.39
C GLY A 281 10.84 -14.36 11.92
N PRO A 282 11.34 -15.31 11.10
CA PRO A 282 12.67 -15.21 10.50
C PRO A 282 12.89 -13.88 9.76
N GLN A 283 13.87 -13.09 10.20
CA GLN A 283 14.22 -11.79 9.62
C GLN A 283 15.15 -11.98 8.42
N TYR A 284 14.81 -11.42 7.26
CA TYR A 284 15.63 -11.57 6.04
C TYR A 284 17.04 -11.00 6.24
N ASN A 285 18.05 -11.74 5.80
CA ASN A 285 19.45 -11.31 5.89
C ASN A 285 19.88 -10.58 4.62
N TYR A 286 19.65 -9.27 4.59
CA TYR A 286 20.04 -8.39 3.49
C TYR A 286 21.55 -8.12 3.42
N GLU A 287 22.32 -8.59 4.39
CA GLU A 287 23.78 -8.43 4.50
C GLU A 287 24.55 -9.67 4.03
N HIS A 288 23.85 -10.78 3.78
CA HIS A 288 24.49 -11.98 3.26
C HIS A 288 24.77 -11.84 1.76
N TYR A 289 26.06 -11.90 1.42
CA TYR A 289 26.54 -11.98 0.05
C TYR A 289 27.23 -13.33 -0.19
N ASP A 290 26.76 -14.04 -1.20
CA ASP A 290 27.33 -15.29 -1.67
C ASP A 290 28.25 -15.01 -2.86
N ALA A 291 29.56 -15.10 -2.62
CA ALA A 291 30.59 -14.80 -3.60
C ALA A 291 30.73 -15.88 -4.69
N ASP A 292 30.29 -17.12 -4.44
CA ASP A 292 30.39 -18.21 -5.43
C ASP A 292 29.38 -18.00 -6.56
N PHE A 293 28.23 -17.39 -6.24
CA PHE A 293 27.15 -17.12 -7.18
C PHE A 293 26.96 -15.63 -7.50
N ASP A 294 27.76 -14.74 -6.91
CA ASP A 294 27.69 -13.28 -7.09
C ASP A 294 26.27 -12.75 -6.81
N VAL A 295 25.73 -13.09 -5.64
CA VAL A 295 24.32 -12.83 -5.29
C VAL A 295 24.15 -12.45 -3.83
N TRP A 296 23.20 -11.55 -3.59
CA TRP A 296 22.63 -11.28 -2.27
C TRP A 296 21.29 -12.01 -2.19
N PRO A 297 21.19 -13.20 -1.58
CA PRO A 297 20.04 -14.09 -1.76
C PRO A 297 18.71 -13.45 -1.36
N ALA A 298 18.65 -12.84 -0.16
CA ALA A 298 17.46 -12.14 0.30
C ALA A 298 17.08 -10.96 -0.60
N ARG A 299 18.05 -10.13 -1.01
CA ARG A 299 17.80 -9.00 -1.92
C ARG A 299 17.24 -9.48 -3.26
N LYS A 300 17.81 -10.55 -3.84
CA LYS A 300 17.34 -11.14 -5.10
C LYS A 300 15.90 -11.64 -4.96
N PHE A 301 15.60 -12.43 -3.93
CA PHE A 301 14.25 -12.99 -3.73
C PHE A 301 13.19 -11.88 -3.59
N ILE A 302 13.49 -10.84 -2.81
CA ILE A 302 12.54 -9.76 -2.53
C ILE A 302 12.37 -8.84 -3.73
N THR A 303 13.45 -8.51 -4.45
CA THR A 303 13.35 -7.71 -5.68
C THR A 303 12.63 -8.47 -6.81
N GLU A 304 12.81 -9.79 -6.92
CA GLU A 304 12.01 -10.63 -7.82
C GLU A 304 10.53 -10.62 -7.43
N ASN A 305 10.23 -10.63 -6.13
CA ASN A 305 8.86 -10.52 -5.64
C ASN A 305 8.21 -9.18 -6.00
N ILE A 306 8.90 -8.07 -5.73
CA ILE A 306 8.45 -6.73 -6.08
C ILE A 306 8.19 -6.63 -7.59
N ALA A 307 9.16 -7.03 -8.41
CA ALA A 307 9.03 -6.98 -9.85
C ALA A 307 7.88 -7.86 -10.37
N TYR A 308 7.62 -9.01 -9.73
CA TYR A 308 6.50 -9.87 -10.04
C TYR A 308 5.16 -9.18 -9.76
N TRP A 309 4.95 -8.63 -8.57
CA TRP A 309 3.69 -7.95 -8.25
C TRP A 309 3.42 -6.75 -9.16
N VAL A 310 4.45 -5.98 -9.50
CA VAL A 310 4.31 -4.84 -10.43
C VAL A 310 3.98 -5.29 -11.85
N ARG A 311 4.61 -6.36 -12.36
CA ARG A 311 4.43 -6.81 -13.75
C ARG A 311 3.24 -7.73 -13.97
N GLU A 312 2.90 -8.58 -13.01
CA GLU A 312 1.84 -9.58 -13.13
C GLU A 312 0.49 -9.02 -12.69
N TYR A 313 0.47 -8.25 -11.60
CA TYR A 313 -0.73 -7.70 -10.98
C TYR A 313 -0.92 -6.20 -11.22
N HIS A 314 0.03 -5.54 -11.91
CA HIS A 314 -0.07 -4.14 -12.32
C HIS A 314 -0.32 -3.18 -11.15
N ILE A 315 0.23 -3.48 -9.97
CA ILE A 315 0.10 -2.61 -8.80
C ILE A 315 0.75 -1.24 -9.04
N ASP A 316 0.31 -0.24 -8.30
CA ASP A 316 0.65 1.17 -8.49
C ASP A 316 1.51 1.74 -7.37
N GLY A 317 1.78 0.94 -6.35
CA GLY A 317 2.63 1.34 -5.25
C GLY A 317 2.82 0.23 -4.25
N ILE A 318 3.77 0.45 -3.35
CA ILE A 318 4.06 -0.44 -2.24
C ILE A 318 4.16 0.41 -0.98
N ARG A 319 3.41 0.04 0.07
CA ARG A 319 3.68 0.48 1.43
C ARG A 319 4.59 -0.57 2.08
N TYR A 320 5.71 -0.17 2.64
CA TYR A 320 6.72 -1.05 3.22
C TYR A 320 6.47 -1.14 4.72
N ASP A 321 6.00 -2.31 5.15
CA ASP A 321 5.73 -2.63 6.54
C ASP A 321 7.01 -2.76 7.38
N ALA A 322 6.96 -2.17 8.58
CA ALA A 322 8.05 -2.09 9.53
C ALA A 322 9.36 -1.78 8.81
N ALA A 323 9.37 -0.77 7.93
CA ALA A 323 10.52 -0.51 7.04
C ALA A 323 11.81 -0.23 7.83
N LYS A 324 11.67 0.29 9.06
CA LYS A 324 12.78 0.42 10.02
C LYS A 324 13.45 -0.91 10.35
N GLN A 325 12.72 -2.02 10.40
CA GLN A 325 13.22 -3.37 10.72
C GLN A 325 13.98 -4.03 9.56
N ILE A 326 13.86 -3.48 8.35
CA ILE A 326 14.76 -3.86 7.25
C ILE A 326 16.19 -3.37 7.56
N ASP A 327 16.31 -2.21 8.23
CA ASP A 327 17.56 -1.61 8.73
C ASP A 327 18.72 -1.70 7.71
N ASN A 328 18.40 -1.45 6.44
CA ASN A 328 19.34 -1.56 5.33
C ASN A 328 18.97 -0.60 4.19
N TRP A 329 19.56 0.60 4.19
CA TRP A 329 19.25 1.66 3.24
C TRP A 329 19.51 1.27 1.78
N ASP A 330 20.58 0.50 1.53
CA ASP A 330 20.91 0.02 0.19
C ASP A 330 19.83 -0.93 -0.35
N SER A 331 19.28 -1.79 0.51
CA SER A 331 18.23 -2.72 0.14
C SER A 331 16.90 -2.00 -0.09
N LEU A 332 16.55 -1.03 0.76
CA LEU A 332 15.37 -0.19 0.52
C LEU A 332 15.45 0.57 -0.81
N ARG A 333 16.62 1.16 -1.12
CA ARG A 333 16.85 1.79 -2.44
C ARG A 333 16.70 0.80 -3.58
N MET A 334 17.31 -0.38 -3.45
CA MET A 334 17.21 -1.42 -4.48
C MET A 334 15.77 -1.90 -4.69
N MET A 335 14.97 -2.04 -3.63
CA MET A 335 13.56 -2.39 -3.70
C MET A 335 12.76 -1.31 -4.46
N ARG A 336 12.94 -0.04 -4.09
CA ARG A 336 12.34 1.11 -4.78
C ARG A 336 12.72 1.17 -6.26
N GLU A 337 14.03 1.09 -6.57
CA GLU A 337 14.54 1.10 -7.94
C GLU A 337 13.95 -0.04 -8.77
N THR A 338 13.83 -1.23 -8.17
CA THR A 338 13.21 -2.39 -8.82
C THR A 338 11.73 -2.13 -9.12
N ALA A 339 10.98 -1.59 -8.16
CA ALA A 339 9.57 -1.28 -8.31
C ALA A 339 9.34 -0.26 -9.43
N VAL A 340 10.08 0.85 -9.42
CA VAL A 340 10.00 1.90 -10.45
C VAL A 340 10.42 1.37 -11.82
N THR A 341 11.50 0.60 -11.89
CA THR A 341 11.95 -0.02 -13.15
C THR A 341 10.92 -1.00 -13.70
N ALA A 342 10.26 -1.77 -12.84
CA ALA A 342 9.21 -2.70 -13.25
C ALA A 342 7.93 -1.95 -13.70
N ALA A 343 7.62 -0.81 -13.10
CA ALA A 343 6.46 0.02 -13.44
C ALA A 343 6.65 0.78 -14.78
N GLY A 344 7.89 1.02 -15.19
CA GLY A 344 8.20 1.74 -16.43
C GLY A 344 7.72 3.19 -16.37
N ASN A 345 6.81 3.57 -17.28
CA ASN A 345 6.27 4.93 -17.34
C ASN A 345 5.03 5.14 -16.45
N LYS A 346 4.56 4.09 -15.77
CA LYS A 346 3.39 4.16 -14.90
C LYS A 346 3.72 4.94 -13.62
N ALA A 347 2.79 5.77 -13.15
CA ALA A 347 2.95 6.45 -11.86
C ALA A 347 3.06 5.40 -10.75
N PHE A 348 4.12 5.49 -9.94
CA PHE A 348 4.41 4.53 -8.87
C PHE A 348 4.80 5.27 -7.58
N ILE A 349 4.43 4.72 -6.41
CA ILE A 349 4.76 5.30 -5.10
C ILE A 349 5.28 4.21 -4.16
N ASN A 350 6.38 4.50 -3.48
CA ASN A 350 6.96 3.68 -2.42
C ASN A 350 6.84 4.46 -1.10
N VAL A 351 5.99 3.96 -0.20
CA VAL A 351 5.69 4.58 1.10
C VAL A 351 6.30 3.71 2.18
N ALA A 352 7.05 4.28 3.12
CA ALA A 352 7.58 3.51 4.24
C ALA A 352 6.90 3.85 5.57
N GLU A 353 6.63 2.82 6.37
CA GLU A 353 6.19 2.99 7.76
C GLU A 353 7.37 2.85 8.74
N HIS A 354 7.26 3.55 9.88
CA HIS A 354 8.21 3.57 10.99
C HIS A 354 9.62 4.06 10.68
N LEU A 355 9.88 4.52 9.45
CA LEU A 355 11.06 5.34 9.20
C LEU A 355 10.92 6.67 9.97
N PRO A 356 12.03 7.23 10.46
CA PRO A 356 12.01 8.60 10.96
C PRO A 356 11.35 9.51 9.92
N GLU A 357 10.55 10.47 10.37
CA GLU A 357 10.01 11.53 9.52
C GLU A 357 11.13 12.52 9.15
N ASP A 358 12.17 11.98 8.52
CA ASP A 358 13.39 12.62 8.09
C ASP A 358 13.29 12.90 6.59
N PRO A 359 13.32 14.18 6.18
CA PRO A 359 13.31 14.57 4.77
C PRO A 359 14.41 13.94 3.91
N ASN A 360 15.48 13.44 4.51
CA ASN A 360 16.57 12.78 3.79
C ASN A 360 16.21 11.36 3.31
N LEU A 361 15.09 10.79 3.78
CA LEU A 361 14.64 9.45 3.38
C LEU A 361 13.72 9.48 2.15
N CYS A 362 13.08 10.61 1.88
CA CYS A 362 12.09 10.77 0.81
C CYS A 362 12.58 11.73 -0.27
N GLY A 363 12.42 11.41 -1.56
CA GLY A 363 12.73 12.35 -2.65
C GLY A 363 12.76 11.71 -4.02
N PRO A 364 13.11 12.46 -5.08
CA PRO A 364 13.20 11.92 -6.43
C PRO A 364 14.13 10.70 -6.50
N LEU A 365 13.92 9.82 -7.47
CA LEU A 365 14.75 8.62 -7.59
C LEU A 365 16.23 8.99 -7.80
N GLU A 366 16.48 10.05 -8.56
CA GLU A 366 17.80 10.58 -8.89
C GLU A 366 18.56 11.10 -7.66
N SER A 367 17.85 11.43 -6.57
CA SER A 367 18.50 11.84 -5.32
C SER A 367 19.10 10.66 -4.53
N GLY A 368 18.87 9.42 -4.96
CA GLY A 368 19.36 8.23 -4.27
C GLY A 368 18.74 8.05 -2.88
N ARG A 369 17.53 8.58 -2.66
CA ARG A 369 16.80 8.42 -1.39
C ARG A 369 16.01 7.11 -1.39
N PRO A 370 15.86 6.43 -0.24
CA PRO A 370 15.25 5.10 -0.18
C PRO A 370 13.78 5.05 -0.55
N MET A 371 13.01 6.15 -0.37
CA MET A 371 11.55 6.14 -0.52
C MET A 371 11.01 7.35 -1.27
N ASP A 372 9.75 7.26 -1.73
CA ASP A 372 8.99 8.40 -2.25
C ASP A 372 8.34 9.17 -1.09
N ALA A 373 7.76 8.43 -0.13
CA ALA A 373 7.05 8.98 1.02
C ALA A 373 7.25 8.16 2.30
N VAL A 374 6.89 8.75 3.43
CA VAL A 374 6.75 8.06 4.73
C VAL A 374 5.36 8.27 5.32
N TRP A 375 4.92 7.33 6.14
CA TRP A 375 3.81 7.57 7.06
C TRP A 375 4.16 8.69 8.05
N HIS A 376 3.17 9.53 8.36
CA HIS A 376 3.32 10.68 9.24
C HIS A 376 2.71 10.35 10.61
N ASP A 377 3.32 9.42 11.36
CA ASP A 377 2.87 8.97 12.68
C ASP A 377 2.61 10.15 13.63
N THR A 378 3.44 11.19 13.57
CA THR A 378 3.28 12.42 14.36
C THR A 378 1.96 13.13 14.06
N PHE A 379 1.44 13.06 12.83
CA PHE A 379 0.12 13.58 12.49
C PHE A 379 -0.97 12.85 13.28
N PHE A 380 -0.94 11.52 13.34
CA PHE A 380 -1.87 10.76 14.18
C PHE A 380 -1.75 11.17 15.65
N TRP A 381 -0.54 11.17 16.21
CA TRP A 381 -0.34 11.46 17.63
C TRP A 381 -0.78 12.89 17.99
N ARG A 382 -0.39 13.91 17.21
CA ARG A 382 -0.71 15.31 17.55
C ARG A 382 -2.13 15.71 17.20
N ILE A 383 -2.67 15.20 16.09
CA ILE A 383 -4.02 15.55 15.65
C ILE A 383 -5.04 14.59 16.27
N ALA A 384 -5.00 13.31 15.90
CA ALA A 384 -6.05 12.36 16.26
C ALA A 384 -6.02 11.98 17.75
N ASN A 385 -4.84 11.68 18.29
CA ASN A 385 -4.70 11.28 19.68
C ASN A 385 -4.82 12.47 20.64
N ASP A 386 -3.87 13.42 20.57
CA ASP A 386 -3.76 14.50 21.56
C ASP A 386 -4.95 15.47 21.43
N ALA A 387 -5.08 16.15 20.28
CA ALA A 387 -6.04 17.22 20.11
C ALA A 387 -7.49 16.73 20.01
N ILE A 388 -7.75 15.69 19.22
CA ILE A 388 -9.10 15.19 18.96
C ILE A 388 -9.58 14.25 20.06
N ALA A 389 -8.84 13.20 20.39
CA ALA A 389 -9.30 12.21 21.35
C ALA A 389 -9.16 12.67 22.80
N HIS A 390 -8.01 13.22 23.18
CA HIS A 390 -7.73 13.67 24.55
C HIS A 390 -8.08 15.13 24.82
N GLY A 391 -8.39 15.94 23.79
CA GLY A 391 -8.66 17.38 23.96
C GLY A 391 -7.42 18.18 24.40
N GLN A 392 -6.22 17.60 24.24
CA GLN A 392 -4.94 18.20 24.59
C GLN A 392 -4.41 18.96 23.38
N VAL A 393 -4.77 20.24 23.29
CA VAL A 393 -4.45 21.07 22.13
C VAL A 393 -3.11 21.78 22.32
N ASP A 394 -2.15 21.46 21.44
CA ASP A 394 -0.93 22.23 21.22
C ASP A 394 -0.94 22.76 19.79
N LEU A 395 -1.26 24.05 19.63
CA LEU A 395 -1.34 24.68 18.31
C LEU A 395 0.02 24.70 17.59
N GLY A 396 1.14 24.75 18.32
CA GLY A 396 2.48 24.69 17.73
C GLY A 396 2.76 23.32 17.11
N ALA A 397 2.44 22.25 17.86
CA ALA A 397 2.56 20.88 17.37
C ALA A 397 1.62 20.61 16.19
N ILE A 398 0.36 21.06 16.28
CA ILE A 398 -0.61 20.95 15.17
C ILE A 398 -0.06 21.64 13.91
N LYS A 399 0.42 22.89 14.02
CA LYS A 399 0.97 23.63 12.87
C LYS A 399 2.13 22.88 12.20
N ALA A 400 3.01 22.26 12.99
CA ALA A 400 4.12 21.45 12.47
C ALA A 400 3.64 20.20 11.70
N CYS A 401 2.54 19.58 12.11
CA CYS A 401 1.93 18.45 11.41
C CYS A 401 1.21 18.88 10.12
N LEU A 402 0.53 20.02 10.12
CA LEU A 402 -0.20 20.49 8.93
C LEU A 402 0.72 20.95 7.80
N ASN A 403 1.95 21.35 8.12
CA ASN A 403 2.96 21.79 7.17
C ASN A 403 4.28 21.02 7.34
N PRO A 404 4.38 19.78 6.82
CA PRO A 404 5.61 18.98 6.87
C PRO A 404 6.82 19.67 6.23
N LEU A 405 6.61 20.65 5.33
CA LEU A 405 7.71 21.41 4.72
C LEU A 405 8.49 22.23 5.74
N ALA A 406 7.84 22.68 6.82
CA ALA A 406 8.51 23.35 7.93
C ALA A 406 9.49 22.43 8.67
N ARG A 407 9.36 21.11 8.49
CA ARG A 407 10.27 20.07 9.02
C ARG A 407 11.33 19.64 8.01
N GLY A 408 11.38 20.28 6.83
CA GLY A 408 12.41 20.09 5.80
C GLY A 408 12.00 19.18 4.64
N PHE A 409 10.79 18.62 4.62
CA PHE A 409 10.27 17.94 3.44
C PHE A 409 10.20 18.94 2.27
N ALA A 410 10.54 18.47 1.07
CA ALA A 410 10.60 19.30 -0.12
C ALA A 410 9.27 19.32 -0.90
N ASP A 411 8.46 18.27 -0.73
CA ASP A 411 7.21 18.10 -1.47
C ASP A 411 6.11 17.45 -0.62
N CYS A 412 4.86 17.85 -0.86
CA CYS A 412 3.69 17.35 -0.16
C CYS A 412 3.43 15.85 -0.39
N ALA A 413 3.90 15.28 -1.48
CA ALA A 413 3.77 13.86 -1.76
C ALA A 413 4.71 12.98 -0.93
N GLN A 414 5.56 13.57 -0.09
CA GLN A 414 6.57 12.84 0.71
C GLN A 414 6.07 12.36 2.07
N VAL A 415 4.85 12.74 2.46
CA VAL A 415 4.23 12.28 3.69
C VAL A 415 2.80 11.83 3.46
N VAL A 416 2.41 10.74 4.10
CA VAL A 416 1.04 10.24 4.16
C VAL A 416 0.47 10.56 5.54
N ASN A 417 -0.50 11.45 5.57
CA ASN A 417 -1.22 11.86 6.78
C ASN A 417 -2.42 10.94 7.01
N TYR A 418 -2.69 10.59 8.25
CA TYR A 418 -3.87 9.83 8.63
C TYR A 418 -4.31 10.20 10.06
N VAL A 419 -5.59 9.99 10.35
CA VAL A 419 -6.15 10.16 11.71
C VAL A 419 -6.57 8.83 12.34
N SER A 420 -6.59 7.76 11.55
CA SER A 420 -6.54 6.38 11.98
C SER A 420 -5.99 5.50 10.84
N ASN A 421 -5.53 4.30 11.18
CA ASN A 421 -5.04 3.28 10.24
C ASN A 421 -5.30 1.89 10.83
N HIS A 422 -4.75 0.82 10.25
CA HIS A 422 -4.88 -0.53 10.80
C HIS A 422 -4.08 -0.80 12.09
N ASP A 423 -3.13 0.05 12.50
CA ASP A 423 -2.38 -0.07 13.77
C ASP A 423 -3.04 0.65 14.95
N HIS A 424 -3.72 1.78 14.72
CA HIS A 424 -4.29 2.62 15.79
C HIS A 424 -5.80 2.48 15.92
N HIS A 425 -6.35 2.48 17.14
CA HIS A 425 -7.81 2.42 17.34
C HIS A 425 -8.58 3.35 16.38
N ARG A 426 -9.74 2.89 15.87
CA ARG A 426 -10.63 3.77 15.10
C ARG A 426 -10.98 4.99 15.92
N LEU A 427 -11.17 6.13 15.27
CA LEU A 427 -11.26 7.41 15.97
C LEU A 427 -12.40 7.45 17.01
N LEU A 428 -13.59 6.93 16.67
CA LEU A 428 -14.75 6.92 17.58
C LEU A 428 -14.53 6.08 18.84
N PRO A 429 -14.18 4.78 18.76
CA PRO A 429 -13.87 4.00 19.95
C PRO A 429 -12.63 4.52 20.70
N HIS A 430 -11.66 5.12 20.01
CA HIS A 430 -10.52 5.78 20.66
C HIS A 430 -10.98 6.93 21.55
N MET A 431 -11.84 7.83 21.04
CA MET A 431 -12.44 8.93 21.82
C MET A 431 -13.27 8.43 23.01
N ALA A 432 -14.04 7.36 22.80
CA ALA A 432 -14.81 6.72 23.86
C ALA A 432 -13.91 6.22 25.00
N LYS A 433 -12.81 5.54 24.66
CA LYS A 433 -11.85 5.01 25.65
C LYS A 433 -11.01 6.10 26.31
N ALA A 434 -10.60 7.11 25.55
CA ALA A 434 -9.71 8.17 26.01
C ALA A 434 -10.40 9.15 26.98
N GLN A 435 -11.64 9.54 26.68
CA GLN A 435 -12.35 10.62 27.39
C GLN A 435 -13.84 10.37 27.62
N GLY A 436 -14.38 9.21 27.21
CA GLY A 436 -15.82 8.95 27.31
C GLY A 436 -16.65 9.84 26.39
N VAL A 437 -16.13 10.19 25.20
CA VAL A 437 -16.82 11.04 24.23
C VAL A 437 -17.59 10.18 23.23
N PHE A 438 -18.90 10.41 23.14
CA PHE A 438 -19.85 9.66 22.32
C PHE A 438 -20.75 10.59 21.49
N ASP A 439 -21.59 9.99 20.65
CA ASP A 439 -22.70 10.67 19.95
C ASP A 439 -22.28 11.96 19.22
N ASP A 440 -23.09 13.02 19.32
CA ASP A 440 -22.88 14.28 18.58
C ASP A 440 -21.50 14.90 18.86
N ALA A 441 -20.98 14.75 20.07
CA ALA A 441 -19.65 15.24 20.42
C ALA A 441 -18.54 14.45 19.71
N ALA A 442 -18.67 13.12 19.63
CA ALA A 442 -17.76 12.27 18.87
C ALA A 442 -17.83 12.58 17.36
N PHE A 443 -19.04 12.72 16.81
CA PHE A 443 -19.22 13.04 15.39
C PHE A 443 -18.73 14.45 15.03
N ALA A 444 -18.88 15.45 15.91
CA ALA A 444 -18.30 16.78 15.70
C ALA A 444 -16.77 16.72 15.64
N ARG A 445 -16.15 16.02 16.58
CA ARG A 445 -14.70 15.78 16.62
C ARG A 445 -14.20 14.99 15.42
N ALA A 446 -14.94 13.98 14.95
CA ALA A 446 -14.62 13.23 13.74
C ALA A 446 -14.68 14.12 12.48
N LYS A 447 -15.71 14.99 12.36
CA LYS A 447 -15.79 15.98 11.27
C LYS A 447 -14.59 16.95 11.29
N LEU A 448 -14.16 17.40 12.47
CA LEU A 448 -12.96 18.22 12.61
C LEU A 448 -11.70 17.47 12.16
N ALA A 449 -11.49 16.24 12.64
CA ALA A 449 -10.35 15.40 12.26
C ALA A 449 -10.28 15.19 10.73
N GLY A 450 -11.39 14.79 10.11
CA GLY A 450 -11.48 14.61 8.65
C GLY A 450 -11.25 15.90 7.87
N THR A 451 -11.71 17.05 8.40
CA THR A 451 -11.42 18.37 7.79
C THR A 451 -9.92 18.63 7.79
N VAL A 452 -9.29 18.53 8.96
CA VAL A 452 -7.87 18.79 9.14
C VAL A 452 -7.02 17.86 8.28
N LEU A 453 -7.36 16.57 8.22
CA LEU A 453 -6.72 15.58 7.36
C LEU A 453 -6.75 15.99 5.88
N LEU A 454 -7.95 16.29 5.35
CA LEU A 454 -8.14 16.51 3.91
C LEU A 454 -7.62 17.88 3.43
N THR A 455 -7.45 18.85 4.34
CA THR A 455 -6.93 20.19 4.02
C THR A 455 -5.49 20.45 4.44
N ALA A 456 -4.81 19.51 5.11
CA ALA A 456 -3.39 19.57 5.41
C ALA A 456 -2.50 19.39 4.15
N VAL A 457 -1.24 19.83 4.24
CA VAL A 457 -0.20 19.48 3.25
C VAL A 457 0.24 18.04 3.53
N GLY A 458 0.25 17.21 2.49
CA GLY A 458 0.46 15.76 2.62
C GLY A 458 -0.57 14.98 1.81
N ILE A 459 -0.31 13.70 1.57
CA ILE A 459 -1.28 12.74 1.00
C ILE A 459 -2.22 12.27 2.12
N PRO A 460 -3.54 12.51 2.06
CA PRO A 460 -4.46 11.99 3.05
C PRO A 460 -4.74 10.50 2.84
N MET A 461 -4.78 9.75 3.93
CA MET A 461 -5.22 8.36 3.97
C MET A 461 -6.42 8.23 4.92
N ILE A 462 -7.46 7.55 4.45
CA ILE A 462 -8.70 7.25 5.17
C ILE A 462 -8.73 5.74 5.41
N PHE A 463 -8.86 5.32 6.66
CA PHE A 463 -9.02 3.90 6.98
C PHE A 463 -10.49 3.48 6.86
N MET A 464 -10.75 2.28 6.33
CA MET A 464 -12.09 1.80 6.02
C MET A 464 -13.10 2.03 7.16
N GLY A 465 -14.21 2.72 6.91
CA GLY A 465 -15.24 3.00 7.92
C GLY A 465 -15.01 4.24 8.78
N GLU A 466 -13.85 4.88 8.70
CA GLU A 466 -13.61 6.19 9.33
C GLU A 466 -14.58 7.25 8.78
N GLU A 467 -14.84 7.24 7.47
CA GLU A 467 -15.60 8.25 6.75
C GLU A 467 -17.08 8.31 7.14
N PHE A 468 -17.60 7.26 7.78
CA PHE A 468 -18.96 7.23 8.32
C PHE A 468 -19.03 6.88 9.79
N GLY A 469 -17.89 6.77 10.49
CA GLY A 469 -17.84 6.56 11.92
C GLY A 469 -18.19 5.12 12.35
N GLU A 470 -17.43 4.15 11.86
CA GLU A 470 -17.42 2.79 12.41
C GLU A 470 -17.02 2.84 13.90
N TYR A 471 -17.84 2.19 14.73
CA TYR A 471 -17.71 2.22 16.18
C TYR A 471 -16.98 1.00 16.74
N LYS A 472 -16.92 -0.10 15.99
CA LYS A 472 -16.30 -1.35 16.44
C LYS A 472 -14.80 -1.16 16.60
N GLU A 473 -14.29 -1.58 17.75
CA GLU A 473 -12.86 -1.70 17.94
C GLU A 473 -12.27 -2.67 16.92
N LYS A 474 -11.03 -2.42 16.51
CA LYS A 474 -10.27 -3.40 15.75
C LYS A 474 -9.90 -4.54 16.68
N THR A 475 -9.96 -5.75 16.14
CA THR A 475 -9.52 -6.95 16.85
C THR A 475 -8.68 -7.81 15.92
N HIS A 476 -7.84 -8.67 16.48
CA HIS A 476 -7.13 -9.68 15.69
C HIS A 476 -8.05 -10.80 15.17
N HIS A 477 -9.34 -10.76 15.54
CA HIS A 477 -10.39 -11.58 14.96
C HIS A 477 -11.17 -10.77 13.90
N ALA A 478 -12.01 -11.46 13.12
CA ALA A 478 -12.86 -10.82 12.13
C ALA A 478 -13.68 -9.67 12.74
N ALA A 479 -13.46 -8.46 12.23
CA ALA A 479 -14.08 -7.23 12.70
C ALA A 479 -14.64 -6.45 11.50
N LYS A 480 -15.56 -7.09 10.79
CA LYS A 480 -16.19 -6.56 9.58
C LYS A 480 -16.72 -5.15 9.75
N ILE A 481 -16.69 -4.36 8.68
CA ILE A 481 -17.40 -3.08 8.61
C ILE A 481 -18.91 -3.28 8.73
N ASP A 482 -19.55 -2.52 9.62
CA ASP A 482 -21.00 -2.44 9.73
C ASP A 482 -21.57 -1.41 8.73
N TRP A 483 -21.82 -1.87 7.51
CA TRP A 483 -22.46 -1.07 6.47
C TRP A 483 -23.89 -0.62 6.82
N SER A 484 -24.54 -1.23 7.80
CA SER A 484 -25.89 -0.83 8.22
C SER A 484 -25.89 0.53 8.92
N LEU A 485 -24.75 0.98 9.44
CA LEU A 485 -24.56 2.32 10.02
C LEU A 485 -24.96 3.44 9.05
N LEU A 486 -24.80 3.24 7.74
CA LEU A 486 -25.22 4.20 6.72
C LEU A 486 -26.73 4.38 6.61
N LYS A 487 -27.55 3.63 7.35
CA LYS A 487 -28.99 3.90 7.51
C LYS A 487 -29.27 5.04 8.51
N ASN A 488 -28.30 5.37 9.35
CA ASN A 488 -28.42 6.39 10.38
C ASN A 488 -28.01 7.77 9.84
N GLN A 489 -28.75 8.80 10.24
CA GLN A 489 -28.52 10.17 9.77
C GLN A 489 -27.11 10.69 10.13
N ARG A 490 -26.63 10.48 11.35
CA ARG A 490 -25.31 10.98 11.80
C ARG A 490 -24.15 10.42 10.95
N ASN A 491 -24.22 9.12 10.63
CA ASN A 491 -23.22 8.44 9.80
C ASN A 491 -23.26 8.96 8.34
N GLN A 492 -24.45 9.17 7.78
CA GLN A 492 -24.60 9.79 6.45
C GLN A 492 -24.09 11.24 6.40
N GLU A 493 -24.30 12.01 7.47
CA GLU A 493 -23.79 13.37 7.57
C GLU A 493 -22.26 13.41 7.64
N LEU A 494 -21.63 12.46 8.36
CA LEU A 494 -20.17 12.32 8.37
C LEU A 494 -19.65 11.92 6.99
N LEU A 495 -20.29 10.94 6.33
CA LEU A 495 -19.94 10.55 4.97
C LEU A 495 -20.05 11.72 3.99
N THR A 496 -21.13 12.50 4.09
CA THR A 496 -21.34 13.69 3.26
C THR A 496 -20.26 14.75 3.52
N HIS A 497 -19.84 14.90 4.78
CA HIS A 497 -18.75 15.80 5.16
C HIS A 497 -17.44 15.40 4.49
N TYR A 498 -17.07 14.11 4.55
CA TYR A 498 -15.89 13.59 3.84
C TYR A 498 -16.01 13.77 2.32
N LYS A 499 -17.15 13.43 1.71
CA LYS A 499 -17.38 13.63 0.26
C LYS A 499 -17.17 15.08 -0.19
N LYS A 500 -17.69 16.05 0.56
CA LYS A 500 -17.50 17.48 0.26
C LYS A 500 -16.02 17.87 0.27
N LEU A 501 -15.27 17.40 1.26
CA LEU A 501 -13.85 17.71 1.41
C LEU A 501 -12.97 16.99 0.38
N VAL A 502 -13.28 15.73 0.06
CA VAL A 502 -12.61 14.97 -1.02
C VAL A 502 -12.87 15.63 -2.37
N ALA A 503 -14.11 16.00 -2.66
CA ALA A 503 -14.46 16.73 -3.89
C ALA A 503 -13.75 18.10 -3.95
N LEU A 504 -13.67 18.83 -2.84
CA LEU A 504 -12.92 20.07 -2.75
C LEU A 504 -11.43 19.85 -3.06
N ARG A 505 -10.80 18.86 -2.42
CA ARG A 505 -9.38 18.53 -2.63
C ARG A 505 -9.08 18.17 -4.07
N LYS A 506 -9.97 17.46 -4.76
CA LYS A 506 -9.82 17.10 -6.17
C LYS A 506 -10.00 18.29 -7.11
N SER A 507 -10.89 19.22 -6.77
CA SER A 507 -11.25 20.36 -7.63
C SER A 507 -10.37 21.60 -7.45
N VAL A 508 -9.68 21.75 -6.31
CA VAL A 508 -8.85 22.91 -6.01
C VAL A 508 -7.40 22.51 -5.84
N THR A 509 -6.57 22.89 -6.82
CA THR A 509 -5.13 22.58 -6.87
C THR A 509 -4.37 23.03 -5.63
N ALA A 510 -4.82 24.09 -4.94
CA ALA A 510 -4.23 24.55 -3.68
C ALA A 510 -4.09 23.46 -2.61
N LEU A 511 -5.01 22.49 -2.57
CA LEU A 511 -4.95 21.39 -1.60
C LEU A 511 -4.00 20.25 -2.02
N GLN A 512 -3.51 20.25 -3.26
CA GLN A 512 -2.60 19.26 -3.87
C GLN A 512 -1.16 19.79 -4.00
N GLN A 513 -0.87 20.95 -3.40
CA GLN A 513 0.37 21.70 -3.58
C GLN A 513 1.01 22.09 -2.24
N ASN A 514 2.24 22.59 -2.29
CA ASN A 514 3.10 22.78 -1.13
C ASN A 514 2.76 23.99 -0.24
N HIS A 515 1.90 24.91 -0.70
CA HIS A 515 1.66 26.16 0.05
C HIS A 515 0.70 25.99 1.23
N LEU A 516 1.15 26.38 2.42
CA LEU A 516 0.32 26.59 3.60
C LEU A 516 0.81 27.81 4.40
N GLU A 517 -0.11 28.72 4.73
CA GLU A 517 0.14 29.91 5.55
C GLU A 517 -0.80 29.94 6.76
N PHE A 518 -0.26 30.10 7.97
CA PHE A 518 -1.07 30.35 9.17
C PHE A 518 -1.20 31.85 9.39
N PHE A 519 -2.43 32.36 9.45
CA PHE A 519 -2.68 33.80 9.58
C PHE A 519 -3.47 34.18 10.84
N HIS A 520 -4.02 33.20 11.56
CA HIS A 520 -4.71 33.42 12.83
C HIS A 520 -4.45 32.27 13.80
N GLU A 521 -4.14 32.62 15.04
CA GLU A 521 -3.91 31.68 16.14
C GLU A 521 -4.46 32.27 17.44
N ASN A 522 -5.25 31.49 18.17
CA ASN A 522 -5.72 31.85 19.49
C ASN A 522 -5.62 30.63 20.42
N THR A 523 -4.50 30.56 21.14
CA THR A 523 -4.19 29.47 22.08
C THR A 523 -5.20 29.37 23.22
N ALA A 524 -5.78 30.49 23.69
CA ALA A 524 -6.75 30.47 24.77
C ALA A 524 -8.08 29.83 24.35
N ALA A 525 -8.49 30.05 23.10
CA ALA A 525 -9.71 29.47 22.53
C ALA A 525 -9.47 28.14 21.78
N ASN A 526 -8.21 27.72 21.61
CA ASN A 526 -7.82 26.59 20.77
C ASN A 526 -8.30 26.71 19.31
N VAL A 527 -8.24 27.92 18.75
CA VAL A 527 -8.65 28.19 17.36
C VAL A 527 -7.44 28.51 16.50
N LEU A 528 -7.38 27.88 15.33
CA LEU A 528 -6.35 28.07 14.32
C LEU A 528 -6.99 28.35 12.96
N ALA A 529 -6.47 29.32 12.21
CA ALA A 529 -6.83 29.49 10.81
C ALA A 529 -5.61 29.49 9.88
N TYR A 530 -5.77 28.84 8.74
CA TYR A 530 -4.73 28.71 7.74
C TYR A 530 -5.28 28.78 6.32
N ARG A 531 -4.40 29.12 5.39
CA ARG A 531 -4.66 29.27 3.97
C ARG A 531 -3.82 28.28 3.18
N ARG A 532 -4.46 27.56 2.27
CA ARG A 532 -3.82 26.84 1.16
C ARG A 532 -4.02 27.67 -0.11
N SER A 533 -2.96 27.84 -0.92
CA SER A 533 -3.03 28.69 -2.11
C SER A 533 -2.26 28.07 -3.27
N ALA A 534 -2.86 28.04 -4.45
CA ALA A 534 -2.15 27.76 -5.70
C ALA A 534 -2.93 28.42 -6.84
N GLU A 535 -2.20 28.92 -7.86
CA GLU A 535 -2.81 29.42 -9.10
C GLU A 535 -3.91 30.49 -8.87
N GLY A 536 -3.76 31.32 -7.84
CA GLY A 536 -4.72 32.37 -7.49
C GLY A 536 -6.01 31.87 -6.82
N ARG A 537 -6.12 30.58 -6.50
CA ARG A 537 -7.22 29.97 -5.76
C ARG A 537 -6.83 29.78 -4.30
N ASP A 538 -7.64 30.32 -3.40
CA ASP A 538 -7.43 30.23 -1.96
C ASP A 538 -8.47 29.33 -1.31
N VAL A 539 -7.98 28.46 -0.43
CA VAL A 539 -8.79 27.71 0.54
C VAL A 539 -8.40 28.18 1.93
N VAL A 540 -9.37 28.72 2.68
CA VAL A 540 -9.20 29.11 4.08
C VAL A 540 -9.88 28.08 4.96
N VAL A 541 -9.18 27.60 5.97
CA VAL A 541 -9.71 26.70 6.98
C VAL A 541 -9.64 27.39 8.33
N VAL A 542 -10.74 27.39 9.06
CA VAL A 542 -10.83 27.84 10.45
C VAL A 542 -11.22 26.63 11.30
N ALA A 543 -10.34 26.20 12.19
CA ALA A 543 -10.53 25.03 13.03
C ALA A 543 -10.60 25.43 14.50
N ASN A 544 -11.74 25.18 15.14
CA ASN A 544 -11.91 25.25 16.58
C ASN A 544 -11.62 23.89 17.19
N PHE A 545 -10.45 23.71 17.80
CA PHE A 545 -10.11 22.48 18.55
C PHE A 545 -10.64 22.52 19.99
N GLY A 546 -11.21 23.65 20.43
CA GLY A 546 -11.73 23.84 21.76
C GLY A 546 -13.17 23.31 21.95
N GLY A 547 -13.53 23.12 23.22
CA GLY A 547 -14.90 22.80 23.64
C GLY A 547 -15.83 24.03 23.73
N GLY A 548 -15.32 25.23 23.45
CA GLY A 548 -16.09 26.48 23.53
C GLY A 548 -16.96 26.72 22.31
N HIS A 549 -18.15 27.28 22.53
CA HIS A 549 -18.99 27.88 21.48
C HIS A 549 -18.68 29.38 21.37
N HIS A 550 -18.60 29.90 20.15
CA HIS A 550 -18.33 31.31 19.89
C HIS A 550 -19.34 31.86 18.87
N ASP A 551 -20.22 32.78 19.29
CA ASP A 551 -21.24 33.37 18.40
C ASP A 551 -20.67 34.45 17.45
N HIS A 552 -19.65 35.17 17.91
CA HIS A 552 -19.03 36.31 17.21
C HIS A 552 -17.51 36.20 17.25
N TYR A 553 -16.96 35.12 16.72
CA TYR A 553 -15.53 34.89 16.69
C TYR A 553 -14.87 35.76 15.62
N HIS A 554 -14.02 36.71 16.05
CA HIS A 554 -13.31 37.62 15.17
C HIS A 554 -11.98 37.02 14.69
N ILE A 555 -11.75 37.05 13.39
CA ILE A 555 -10.49 36.66 12.74
C ILE A 555 -9.97 37.86 11.97
N SER A 556 -8.74 38.28 12.27
CA SER A 556 -8.01 39.30 11.51
C SER A 556 -7.07 38.65 10.49
N GLY A 557 -6.67 39.41 9.46
CA GLY A 557 -5.70 38.96 8.47
C GLY A 557 -6.28 37.99 7.44
N TRP A 558 -7.60 38.07 7.20
CA TRP A 558 -8.24 37.23 6.19
C TRP A 558 -7.64 37.48 4.80
N PRO A 559 -7.35 36.45 3.99
CA PRO A 559 -6.62 36.60 2.73
C PRO A 559 -7.51 37.12 1.58
N GLY A 560 -8.08 38.31 1.76
CA GLY A 560 -8.86 39.04 0.75
C GLY A 560 -10.32 39.26 1.13
N ASP A 561 -10.76 40.50 0.97
CA ASP A 561 -12.16 40.89 1.10
C ASP A 561 -13.02 40.35 -0.06
N GLY A 562 -14.34 40.35 0.15
CA GLY A 562 -15.33 39.95 -0.85
C GLY A 562 -16.12 38.71 -0.44
N GLN A 563 -16.70 38.04 -1.45
CA GLN A 563 -17.51 36.84 -1.24
C GLN A 563 -16.64 35.59 -1.26
N TRP A 564 -16.87 34.70 -0.31
CA TRP A 564 -16.27 33.38 -0.17
C TRP A 564 -17.38 32.33 -0.19
N LEU A 565 -17.10 31.14 -0.72
CA LEU A 565 -18.00 30.00 -0.59
C LEU A 565 -17.63 29.21 0.67
N ASP A 566 -18.54 29.11 1.64
CA ASP A 566 -18.44 28.11 2.70
C ASP A 566 -18.83 26.73 2.13
N VAL A 567 -17.82 25.87 1.97
CA VAL A 567 -17.96 24.56 1.32
C VAL A 567 -18.83 23.62 2.14
N LEU A 568 -18.70 23.69 3.47
CA LEU A 568 -19.40 22.76 4.36
C LEU A 568 -20.86 23.18 4.53
N ALA A 569 -21.13 24.49 4.64
CA ALA A 569 -22.48 25.04 4.72
C ALA A 569 -23.18 25.19 3.35
N ALA A 570 -22.44 25.06 2.24
CA ALA A 570 -22.91 25.30 0.88
C ALA A 570 -23.58 26.69 0.70
N SER A 571 -22.96 27.73 1.28
CA SER A 571 -23.49 29.08 1.29
C SER A 571 -22.39 30.13 1.05
N THR A 572 -22.78 31.32 0.61
CA THR A 572 -21.85 32.44 0.44
C THR A 572 -21.60 33.15 1.77
N PHE A 573 -20.36 33.55 2.00
CA PHE A 573 -19.89 34.23 3.19
C PHE A 573 -19.14 35.52 2.81
N GLY A 574 -19.58 36.66 3.33
CA GLY A 574 -18.97 37.96 3.07
C GLY A 574 -17.85 38.29 4.05
N VAL A 575 -16.73 38.75 3.53
CA VAL A 575 -15.56 39.22 4.28
C VAL A 575 -15.30 40.68 3.92
N GLY A 576 -14.97 41.52 4.90
CA GLY A 576 -14.67 42.93 4.68
C GLY A 576 -13.78 43.52 5.76
N GLY A 577 -12.94 44.49 5.37
CA GLY A 577 -12.07 45.19 6.30
C GLY A 577 -10.88 44.34 6.78
N GLY A 578 -10.46 43.34 5.99
CA GLY A 578 -9.32 42.48 6.32
C GLY A 578 -9.60 41.44 7.41
N GLY A 579 -10.87 41.19 7.75
CA GLY A 579 -11.26 40.24 8.79
C GLY A 579 -12.63 39.61 8.58
N ALA A 580 -12.89 38.55 9.33
CA ALA A 580 -14.14 37.79 9.30
C ALA A 580 -14.73 37.65 10.71
N VAL A 581 -16.07 37.57 10.79
CA VAL A 581 -16.79 37.26 12.03
C VAL A 581 -17.58 35.98 11.80
N LEU A 582 -17.30 34.96 12.61
CA LEU A 582 -17.84 33.60 12.44
C LEU A 582 -18.55 33.14 13.70
N GLN A 583 -19.62 32.38 13.52
CA GLN A 583 -20.07 31.45 14.55
C GLN A 583 -19.20 30.18 14.45
N LEU A 584 -18.65 29.73 15.58
CA LEU A 584 -17.86 28.51 15.71
C LEU A 584 -18.42 27.66 16.86
N ALA A 585 -19.00 26.51 16.52
CA ALA A 585 -19.41 25.51 17.50
C ALA A 585 -18.19 24.76 18.08
N PRO A 586 -18.33 24.08 19.24
CA PRO A 586 -17.28 23.23 19.80
C PRO A 586 -16.79 22.20 18.78
N HIS A 587 -15.47 22.05 18.64
CA HIS A 587 -14.85 21.10 17.71
C HIS A 587 -15.34 21.25 16.25
N GLN A 588 -15.68 22.47 15.82
CA GLN A 588 -16.11 22.74 14.44
C GLN A 588 -14.94 23.24 13.58
N ALA A 589 -14.89 22.80 12.33
CA ALA A 589 -14.13 23.46 11.29
C ALA A 589 -15.06 24.11 10.26
N ARG A 590 -14.63 25.24 9.70
CA ARG A 590 -15.24 25.88 8.53
C ARG A 590 -14.21 26.00 7.41
N VAL A 591 -14.64 25.75 6.18
CA VAL A 591 -13.77 25.73 5.01
C VAL A 591 -14.34 26.64 3.95
N PHE A 592 -13.55 27.62 3.52
CA PHE A 592 -13.94 28.64 2.58
C PHE A 592 -13.07 28.59 1.33
N VAL A 593 -13.68 28.81 0.18
CA VAL A 593 -12.98 28.90 -1.11
C VAL A 593 -13.33 30.22 -1.75
N ARG A 594 -12.32 30.92 -2.27
CA ARG A 594 -12.57 32.11 -3.07
C ARG A 594 -13.20 31.70 -4.43
N PRO A 595 -14.39 32.23 -4.79
CA PRO A 595 -14.92 32.11 -6.14
C PRO A 595 -13.90 32.65 -7.13
N GLY A 596 -13.70 31.94 -8.23
CA GLY A 596 -12.68 32.25 -9.23
C GLY A 596 -13.25 33.07 -10.36
#